data_AF-A0A958L968-F1
#
_entry.id   AF-A0A958L968-F1
#
_cell.length_a   1.000
_cell.length_b   1.000
_cell.length_c   1.000
_cell.angle_alpha   90.00
_cell.angle_beta   90.00
_cell.angle_gamma   90.00
#
_symmetry.space_group_name_H-M   'P 1'
#
loop_
_entity.id
_entity.type
_entity.pdbx_description
1 polymer ?
#
loop_
_entity_poly.entity_id
_entity_poly.type
_entity_poly.pdbx_seq_one_letter_code
_entity_poly.pdbx_strand_id
1 'polypeptide(L)'
;TFHRIVKKFIAQTGDPFGNNKGSGPGYTLPLEISERLVHDRYGVVSMARHKGESHGSQFFITFGPIPHLNRVNTVFGQVVDGVNILEQIENVKTDREDKPRYPVKIRNIKIERIY
;
A
#
# COMPACT_ATOMS: atom_id res chain seq x y z
N THR A 1 6.37 2.44 -9.03
CA THR A 1 5.69 3.74 -8.84
C THR A 1 4.50 3.53 -7.93
N PHE A 2 3.99 4.54 -7.24
CA PHE A 2 2.61 4.48 -6.74
C PHE A 2 1.70 4.58 -7.96
N HIS A 3 1.06 3.47 -8.30
CA HIS A 3 0.26 3.34 -9.51
C HIS A 3 -1.22 3.64 -9.25
N ARG A 4 -1.63 3.72 -7.98
CA ARG A 4 -3.00 4.07 -7.58
C ARG A 4 -2.99 4.83 -6.25
N ILE A 5 -3.59 6.01 -6.24
CA ILE A 5 -3.74 6.86 -5.05
C ILE A 5 -5.20 7.29 -4.95
N VAL A 6 -5.88 6.87 -3.88
CA VAL A 6 -7.28 7.21 -3.63
C VAL A 6 -7.34 8.01 -2.34
N LYS A 7 -7.64 9.30 -2.46
CA LYS A 7 -7.72 10.23 -1.32
C LYS A 7 -8.65 9.68 -0.23
N LYS A 8 -8.25 9.80 1.05
CA LYS A 8 -8.94 9.21 2.22
C LYS A 8 -9.09 7.69 2.23
N PHE A 9 -8.39 6.98 1.35
CA PHE A 9 -8.39 5.53 1.29
C PHE A 9 -6.97 4.98 1.33
N ILE A 10 -6.27 4.90 0.20
CA ILE A 10 -4.93 4.27 0.14
C ILE A 10 -4.00 4.91 -0.89
N ALA A 11 -2.70 4.75 -0.66
CA ALA A 11 -1.68 4.81 -1.71
C ALA A 11 -1.13 3.40 -1.96
N GLN A 12 -1.33 2.87 -3.16
CA GLN A 12 -0.94 1.51 -3.57
C GLN A 12 0.26 1.54 -4.53
N THR A 13 1.21 0.62 -4.30
CA THR A 13 2.46 0.49 -5.04
C THR A 13 2.95 -0.96 -5.05
N GLY A 14 4.21 -1.18 -5.44
CA GLY A 14 4.85 -2.50 -5.44
C GLY A 14 4.62 -3.33 -6.71
N ASP A 15 4.02 -2.73 -7.75
CA ASP A 15 3.95 -3.32 -9.10
C ASP A 15 5.20 -2.90 -9.92
N PRO A 16 6.05 -3.85 -10.35
CA PRO A 16 7.23 -3.55 -11.18
C PRO A 16 6.90 -2.87 -12.51
N PHE A 17 5.75 -3.19 -13.12
CA PHE A 17 5.33 -2.60 -14.39
C PHE A 17 4.45 -1.36 -14.21
N GLY A 18 3.96 -1.12 -12.99
CA GLY A 18 3.17 0.06 -12.62
C GLY A 18 1.85 0.20 -13.38
N ASN A 19 1.28 -0.92 -13.85
CA ASN A 19 0.06 -0.96 -14.65
C ASN A 19 -1.12 -1.63 -13.91
N ASN A 20 -0.92 -2.05 -12.65
CA ASN A 20 -1.92 -2.66 -11.79
C ASN A 20 -2.52 -3.97 -12.35
N LYS A 21 -1.81 -4.69 -13.24
CA LYS A 21 -2.31 -5.90 -13.92
C LYS A 21 -1.95 -7.21 -13.21
N GLY A 22 -1.88 -7.22 -11.88
CA GLY A 22 -1.55 -8.42 -11.12
C GLY A 22 -0.09 -8.88 -11.28
N SER A 23 0.78 -8.03 -11.82
CA SER A 23 2.21 -8.29 -11.85
C SER A 23 2.82 -8.24 -10.46
N GLY A 24 3.71 -9.20 -10.23
CA GLY A 24 4.39 -9.41 -8.96
C GLY A 24 5.71 -10.15 -9.18
N PRO A 25 6.33 -10.67 -8.11
CA PRO A 25 7.70 -11.19 -8.15
C PRO A 25 7.81 -12.62 -8.72
N GLY A 26 6.76 -13.14 -9.38
CA GLY A 26 6.71 -14.52 -9.88
C GLY A 26 6.33 -15.57 -8.81
N TYR A 27 6.03 -15.13 -7.58
CA TYR A 27 5.53 -15.97 -6.50
C TYR A 27 4.43 -15.25 -5.74
N THR A 28 3.77 -15.99 -4.86
CA THR A 28 2.74 -15.44 -3.98
C THR A 28 2.98 -15.82 -2.53
N LEU A 29 2.50 -14.99 -1.62
CA LEU A 29 2.57 -15.17 -0.17
C LEU A 29 1.19 -15.51 0.39
N PRO A 30 1.12 -16.38 1.41
CA PRO A 30 -0.12 -16.67 2.11
C PRO A 30 -0.64 -15.44 2.88
N LEU A 31 -1.92 -15.50 3.26
CA LEU A 31 -2.53 -14.51 4.13
C LEU A 31 -2.05 -14.73 5.58
N GLU A 32 -1.64 -13.67 6.25
CA GLU A 32 -1.22 -13.69 7.65
C GLU A 32 -2.12 -12.75 8.44
N ILE A 33 -3.09 -13.30 9.17
CA ILE A 33 -4.08 -12.53 9.91
C ILE A 33 -3.75 -12.50 11.40
N SER A 34 -3.83 -11.29 11.96
CA SER A 34 -3.74 -11.03 13.39
C SER A 34 -5.01 -10.34 13.88
N GLU A 35 -5.41 -10.61 15.11
CA GLU A 35 -6.49 -9.88 15.78
C GLU A 35 -6.07 -8.48 16.23
N ARG A 36 -4.75 -8.26 16.36
CA ARG A 36 -4.18 -7.00 16.85
C ARG A 36 -3.76 -6.06 15.73
N LEU A 37 -3.39 -6.60 14.57
CA LEU A 37 -2.93 -5.80 13.42
C LEU A 37 -4.11 -5.55 12.48
N VAL A 38 -4.64 -4.34 12.54
CA VAL A 38 -5.88 -3.92 11.84
C VAL A 38 -5.69 -2.56 11.17
N HIS A 39 -6.57 -2.23 10.23
CA HIS A 39 -6.59 -0.96 9.50
C HIS A 39 -7.40 0.09 10.27
N ASP A 40 -6.93 0.49 11.45
CA ASP A 40 -7.67 1.34 12.39
C ASP A 40 -7.21 2.81 12.41
N ARG A 41 -6.17 3.15 11.64
CA ARG A 41 -5.55 4.48 11.63
C ARG A 41 -4.90 4.83 10.31
N TYR A 42 -4.47 6.08 10.20
CA TYR A 42 -3.63 6.59 9.12
C TYR A 42 -2.25 5.92 9.13
N GLY A 43 -1.70 5.63 7.95
CA GLY A 43 -0.33 5.13 7.81
C GLY A 43 -0.15 3.64 8.07
N VAL A 44 -1.21 2.83 8.12
CA VAL A 44 -1.08 1.37 8.21
C VAL A 44 -0.58 0.83 6.88
N VAL A 45 0.43 -0.06 6.93
CA VAL A 45 1.04 -0.70 5.75
C VAL A 45 0.53 -2.14 5.63
N SER A 46 -0.03 -2.48 4.47
CA SER A 46 -0.74 -3.73 4.27
C SER A 46 -0.57 -4.28 2.85
N MET A 47 -0.61 -5.60 2.70
CA MET A 47 -0.45 -6.26 1.41
C MET A 47 -1.68 -6.05 0.53
N ALA A 48 -1.48 -5.64 -0.73
CA ALA A 48 -2.55 -5.55 -1.70
C ALA A 48 -2.93 -6.94 -2.21
N ARG A 49 -4.22 -7.13 -2.54
CA ARG A 49 -4.76 -8.42 -2.99
C ARG A 49 -5.76 -8.24 -4.11
N HIS A 50 -5.77 -9.18 -5.06
CA HIS A 50 -6.87 -9.38 -6.01
C HIS A 50 -7.75 -10.57 -5.56
N LYS A 51 -9.07 -10.48 -5.77
CA LYS A 51 -10.00 -11.57 -5.41
C LYS A 51 -9.56 -12.87 -6.08
N GLY A 52 -9.38 -13.93 -5.28
CA GLY A 52 -8.98 -15.25 -5.77
C GLY A 52 -7.47 -15.44 -5.92
N GLU A 53 -6.67 -14.38 -5.76
CA GLU A 53 -5.20 -14.45 -5.89
C GLU A 53 -4.52 -14.19 -4.53
N SER A 54 -3.35 -14.77 -4.35
CA SER A 54 -2.45 -14.59 -3.21
C SER A 54 -1.53 -13.37 -3.42
N HIS A 55 -0.99 -12.82 -2.33
CA HIS A 55 -0.28 -11.54 -2.35
C HIS A 55 1.07 -11.66 -3.08
N GLY A 56 1.40 -10.70 -3.94
CA GLY A 56 2.72 -10.61 -4.59
C GLY A 56 3.62 -9.59 -3.89
N SER A 57 4.14 -8.64 -4.67
CA SER A 57 4.97 -7.52 -4.17
C SER A 57 4.18 -6.24 -3.94
N GLN A 58 2.89 -6.22 -4.30
CA GLN A 58 2.06 -5.03 -4.16
C GLN A 58 1.62 -4.82 -2.72
N PHE A 59 1.72 -3.59 -2.24
CA PHE A 59 1.28 -3.17 -0.92
C PHE A 59 0.66 -1.78 -1.00
N PHE A 60 -0.03 -1.39 0.06
CA PHE A 60 -0.60 -0.08 0.20
C PHE A 60 -0.38 0.51 1.59
N ILE A 61 -0.47 1.83 1.67
CA ILE A 61 -0.44 2.61 2.90
C ILE A 61 -1.80 3.30 3.04
N THR A 62 -2.43 3.20 4.21
CA THR A 62 -3.76 3.77 4.46
C THR A 62 -3.71 5.28 4.70
N PHE A 63 -4.75 5.97 4.25
CA PHE A 63 -5.01 7.38 4.58
C PHE A 63 -6.09 7.57 5.65
N GLY A 64 -6.29 6.54 6.49
CA GLY A 64 -7.28 6.54 7.55
C GLY A 64 -7.73 5.12 7.92
N PRO A 65 -8.70 4.99 8.85
CA PRO A 65 -9.29 3.71 9.21
C PRO A 65 -10.06 3.06 8.05
N ILE A 66 -9.83 1.77 7.79
CA ILE A 66 -10.45 0.98 6.72
C ILE A 66 -10.88 -0.39 7.26
N PRO A 67 -11.85 -0.45 8.19
CA PRO A 67 -12.15 -1.69 8.94
C PRO A 67 -12.64 -2.85 8.06
N HIS A 68 -13.20 -2.57 6.88
CA HIS A 68 -13.65 -3.62 5.95
C HIS A 68 -12.51 -4.41 5.29
N LEU A 69 -11.24 -3.96 5.43
CA LEU A 69 -10.06 -4.71 4.98
C LEU A 69 -9.42 -5.53 6.12
N ASN A 70 -9.91 -5.41 7.35
CA ASN A 70 -9.44 -6.22 8.47
C ASN A 70 -9.68 -7.70 8.17
N ARG A 71 -8.67 -8.54 8.44
CA ARG A 71 -8.69 -9.99 8.17
C ARG A 71 -8.84 -10.36 6.68
N VAL A 72 -8.82 -9.37 5.78
CA VAL A 72 -8.84 -9.56 4.32
C VAL A 72 -7.45 -9.33 3.73
N ASN A 73 -6.71 -8.37 4.29
CA ASN A 73 -5.35 -8.01 3.88
C ASN A 73 -4.38 -8.15 5.07
N THR A 74 -3.18 -8.70 4.80
CA THR A 74 -2.11 -8.82 5.80
C THR A 74 -1.57 -7.44 6.15
N VAL A 75 -1.76 -7.01 7.40
CA VAL A 75 -1.09 -5.82 7.95
C VAL A 75 0.29 -6.24 8.45
N PHE A 76 1.34 -5.56 7.99
CA PHE A 76 2.73 -5.90 8.33
C PHE A 76 3.58 -4.71 8.79
N GLY A 77 3.01 -3.51 8.85
CA GLY A 77 3.75 -2.34 9.33
C GLY A 77 2.90 -1.11 9.51
N GLN A 78 3.54 -0.04 9.97
CA GLN A 78 2.97 1.29 10.13
C GLN A 78 4.04 2.34 9.81
N VAL A 79 3.63 3.44 9.20
CA VAL A 79 4.47 4.63 9.03
C VAL A 79 4.69 5.29 10.39
N VAL A 80 5.96 5.38 10.81
CA VAL A 80 6.38 5.98 12.09
C VAL A 80 7.03 7.36 11.92
N ASP A 81 7.53 7.67 10.73
CA ASP A 81 8.13 8.95 10.37
C ASP A 81 7.75 9.31 8.91
N GLY A 82 7.79 10.60 8.57
CA GLY A 82 7.41 11.10 7.24
C GLY A 82 5.90 11.17 7.00
N VAL A 83 5.08 11.32 8.05
CA VAL A 83 3.62 11.45 7.92
C VAL A 83 3.23 12.63 7.03
N ASN A 84 3.92 13.76 7.14
CA ASN A 84 3.74 14.92 6.26
C ASN A 84 3.98 14.60 4.78
N ILE A 85 4.89 13.68 4.46
CA ILE A 85 5.11 13.21 3.08
C ILE A 85 3.95 12.34 2.64
N LEU A 86 3.44 11.48 3.51
CA LEU A 86 2.26 10.66 3.21
C LEU A 86 1.02 11.53 2.93
N GLU A 87 0.84 12.61 3.69
CA GLU A 87 -0.21 13.63 3.43
C GLU A 87 -0.03 14.33 2.08
N GLN A 88 1.21 14.62 1.67
CA GLN A 88 1.47 15.16 0.33
C GLN A 88 1.12 14.15 -0.76
N ILE A 89 1.47 12.88 -0.56
CA ILE A 89 1.12 11.78 -1.47
C ILE A 89 -0.41 11.65 -1.59
N GLU A 90 -1.15 11.76 -0.50
CA GLU A 90 -2.62 11.72 -0.50
C GLU A 90 -3.27 12.82 -1.37
N ASN A 91 -2.62 13.98 -1.46
CA ASN A 91 -3.17 15.16 -2.11
C ASN A 91 -2.67 15.36 -3.56
N VAL A 92 -1.91 14.43 -4.12
CA VAL A 92 -1.49 14.54 -5.52
C VAL A 92 -2.69 14.45 -6.47
N LYS A 93 -2.61 15.16 -7.61
CA LYS A 93 -3.64 15.09 -8.64
C LYS A 93 -3.59 13.74 -9.34
N THR A 94 -4.72 13.04 -9.38
CA THR A 94 -4.90 11.78 -10.11
C THR A 94 -5.73 11.96 -11.37
N ASP A 95 -5.69 10.96 -12.26
CA ASP A 95 -6.61 10.83 -13.38
C ASP A 95 -7.88 10.06 -12.99
N ARG A 96 -8.67 9.64 -13.99
CA ARG A 96 -9.93 8.91 -13.77
C ARG A 96 -9.73 7.47 -13.27
N GLU A 97 -8.51 6.93 -13.35
CA GLU A 97 -8.15 5.58 -12.91
C GLU A 97 -7.40 5.61 -11.57
N ASP A 98 -7.50 6.73 -10.82
CA ASP A 98 -6.75 6.97 -9.58
C ASP A 98 -5.22 7.00 -9.75
N LYS A 99 -4.72 7.07 -10.99
CA LYS A 99 -3.28 7.09 -11.25
C LYS A 99 -2.75 8.53 -11.12
N PRO A 100 -1.64 8.75 -10.39
CA PRO A 100 -1.06 10.07 -10.25
C PRO A 100 -0.64 10.67 -11.60
N ARG A 101 -1.08 11.90 -11.89
CA ARG A 101 -0.71 12.60 -13.14
C ARG A 101 0.79 12.83 -13.25
N TYR A 102 1.43 13.11 -12.12
CA TYR A 102 2.87 13.15 -11.99
C TYR A 102 3.32 11.92 -11.20
N PRO A 103 4.17 11.04 -11.76
CA PRO A 103 4.52 9.78 -11.10
C PRO A 103 5.20 9.98 -9.74
N VAL A 104 4.61 9.41 -8.69
CA VAL A 104 5.24 9.30 -7.37
C VAL A 104 6.05 8.00 -7.33
N LYS A 105 7.37 8.10 -7.17
CA LYS A 105 8.29 6.94 -7.28
C LYS A 105 9.05 6.70 -5.99
N ILE A 106 9.12 5.43 -5.57
CA ILE A 106 10.12 4.96 -4.62
C ILE A 106 11.46 4.95 -5.35
N ARG A 107 12.43 5.72 -4.87
CA ARG A 107 13.78 5.78 -5.46
C ARG A 107 14.70 4.70 -4.89
N ASN A 108 14.61 4.47 -3.59
CA ASN A 108 15.40 3.49 -2.87
C ASN A 108 14.62 2.99 -1.65
N ILE A 109 14.92 1.78 -1.20
CA ILE A 109 14.44 1.21 0.07
C ILE A 109 15.68 0.82 0.87
N LYS A 110 15.83 1.41 2.06
CA LYS A 110 16.89 1.07 3.01
C LYS A 110 16.27 0.31 4.18
N ILE A 111 16.80 -0.87 4.48
CA ILE A 111 16.39 -1.66 5.64
C ILE A 111 17.41 -1.44 6.73
N GLU A 112 16.95 -0.96 7.88
CA GLU A 112 17.77 -0.71 9.05
C GLU A 112 17.27 -1.55 10.21
N ARG A 113 18.20 -2.15 10.95
CA ARG A 113 17.90 -2.85 12.18
C ARG A 113 17.95 -1.84 13.32
N ILE A 114 16.81 -1.62 13.95
CA ILE A 114 16.72 -0.80 15.17
C ILE A 114 17.03 -1.73 16.34
N TYR A 115 18.03 -1.36 17.15
CA TYR A 115 18.42 -2.05 18.38
C TYR A 115 17.83 -1.37 19.60
#